data_AF-A0A9X9PW98-F1
#
_entry.id   AF-A0A9X9PW98-F1
#
_cell.length_a   1.000
_cell.length_b   1.000
_cell.length_c   1.000
_cell.angle_alpha   90.00
_cell.angle_beta   90.00
_cell.angle_gamma   90.00
#
_symmetry.space_group_name_H-M   'P 1'
#
loop_
_entity.id
_entity.type
_entity.pdbx_description
1 polymer ?
#
loop_
_entity_poly.entity_id
_entity_poly.type
_entity_poly.pdbx_seq_one_letter_code
_entity_poly.pdbx_strand_id
1 'polypeptide(L)'
;MLDGNRLKKDCEPAELLADSSNLHPRKHSITNTLNQVLLLSIIILLIIIVIAIPMGLLVTGRKLHRISSECLEAACPESWIGFQRKCFYFSDDFKNWTFSQRFCDSHDADLVQVETIQELNFLLRYKGPYDHWIGISRELGQPWKLINGTEWGNWPFKC
;
A
#
# COMPACT_ATOMS: atom_id res chain seq x y z
N MET A 1 -41.56 -48.95 83.25
CA MET A 1 -40.42 -49.14 84.19
C MET A 1 -39.86 -50.52 83.88
N LEU A 2 -38.67 -50.54 83.24
CA LEU A 2 -37.43 -51.16 83.75
C LEU A 2 -37.56 -52.69 83.87
N ASP A 3 -36.70 -53.57 83.40
CA ASP A 3 -35.32 -53.59 82.87
C ASP A 3 -35.19 -55.03 82.28
N GLY A 4 -34.42 -55.35 81.25
CA GLY A 4 -32.96 -55.41 81.31
C GLY A 4 -32.46 -56.83 81.70
N ASN A 5 -31.66 -57.43 80.80
CA ASN A 5 -30.68 -58.52 80.99
C ASN A 5 -31.11 -59.99 80.82
N ARG A 6 -30.51 -60.71 79.84
CA ARG A 6 -29.16 -61.32 79.99
C ARG A 6 -28.62 -61.90 78.68
N LEU A 7 -27.43 -61.40 78.31
CA LEU A 7 -26.46 -61.94 77.36
C LEU A 7 -26.09 -63.41 77.66
N LYS A 8 -25.67 -64.15 76.63
CA LYS A 8 -24.45 -64.95 76.75
C LYS A 8 -23.55 -64.75 75.52
N LYS A 9 -22.41 -64.11 75.80
CA LYS A 9 -21.17 -64.09 75.02
C LYS A 9 -20.52 -65.48 75.10
N ASP A 10 -19.63 -65.89 74.21
CA ASP A 10 -18.17 -65.64 74.21
C ASP A 10 -17.63 -66.16 72.84
N CYS A 11 -16.50 -65.75 72.25
CA CYS A 11 -15.15 -65.60 72.81
C CYS A 11 -14.29 -64.54 72.06
N GLU A 12 -13.44 -63.83 72.84
CA GLU A 12 -11.98 -63.50 72.72
C GLU A 12 -11.21 -63.67 71.38
N PRO A 13 -9.98 -63.10 71.18
CA PRO A 13 -9.18 -62.19 72.01
C PRO A 13 -8.43 -61.01 71.32
N ALA A 14 -7.82 -60.22 72.21
CA ALA A 14 -6.48 -59.57 72.13
C ALA A 14 -6.32 -58.18 71.48
N GLU A 15 -6.04 -57.26 72.40
CA GLU A 15 -5.29 -55.99 72.37
C GLU A 15 -4.36 -55.69 71.17
N LEU A 16 -4.18 -54.39 70.85
CA LEU A 16 -2.99 -53.60 71.25
C LEU A 16 -2.95 -52.23 70.52
N LEU A 17 -2.96 -51.18 71.35
CA LEU A 17 -2.18 -49.93 71.32
C LEU A 17 -2.22 -48.97 70.10
N ALA A 18 -2.74 -47.78 70.41
CA ALA A 18 -2.25 -46.43 70.11
C ALA A 18 -1.31 -46.19 68.91
N ASP A 19 -1.64 -45.22 68.06
CA ASP A 19 -0.73 -44.09 67.82
C ASP A 19 -1.45 -42.85 67.23
N SER A 20 -0.89 -41.69 67.59
CA SER A 20 -1.20 -40.31 67.25
C SER A 20 -0.96 -39.98 65.78
N SER A 21 -1.74 -39.04 65.23
CA SER A 21 -1.27 -37.82 64.54
C SER A 21 -2.17 -37.35 63.38
N ASN A 22 -2.75 -36.16 63.60
CA ASN A 22 -2.86 -35.00 62.71
C ASN A 22 -3.32 -35.12 61.24
N LEU A 23 -4.31 -34.28 60.95
CA LEU A 23 -4.92 -33.89 59.68
C LEU A 23 -3.94 -33.31 58.64
N HIS A 24 -4.01 -33.74 57.37
CA HIS A 24 -3.62 -32.92 56.20
C HIS A 24 -4.34 -33.35 54.90
N PRO A 25 -4.70 -32.44 53.96
CA PRO A 25 -5.53 -32.75 52.80
C PRO A 25 -4.71 -33.21 51.59
N ARG A 26 -5.32 -34.08 50.79
CA ARG A 26 -4.77 -34.72 49.57
C ARG A 26 -4.59 -33.70 48.43
N LYS A 27 -3.45 -32.99 48.38
CA LYS A 27 -3.02 -32.14 47.25
C LYS A 27 -2.03 -32.89 46.34
N HIS A 28 -2.50 -33.70 45.39
CA HIS A 28 -1.59 -34.22 44.35
C HIS A 28 -2.24 -34.62 43.01
N SER A 29 -3.58 -34.78 42.94
CA SER A 29 -4.24 -35.20 41.68
C SER A 29 -4.78 -34.04 40.83
N ILE A 30 -4.91 -32.84 41.40
CA ILE A 30 -5.54 -31.67 40.76
C ILE A 30 -4.49 -30.80 40.05
N THR A 31 -3.26 -30.73 40.57
CA THR A 31 -2.18 -29.93 39.99
C THR A 31 -1.74 -30.48 38.64
N ASN A 32 -1.66 -31.80 38.48
CA ASN A 32 -1.26 -32.40 37.21
C ASN A 32 -2.35 -32.27 36.15
N THR A 33 -3.64 -32.39 36.49
CA THR A 33 -4.73 -32.19 35.53
C THR A 33 -4.94 -30.73 35.17
N LEU A 34 -4.84 -29.80 36.13
CA LEU A 34 -4.86 -28.37 35.86
C LEU A 34 -3.65 -27.93 35.03
N ASN A 35 -2.45 -28.45 35.31
CA ASN A 35 -1.26 -28.17 34.51
C ASN A 35 -1.40 -28.74 33.09
N GLN A 36 -1.99 -29.93 32.93
CA GLN A 36 -2.26 -30.51 31.60
C GLN A 36 -3.30 -29.69 30.83
N VAL A 37 -4.40 -29.26 31.48
CA VAL A 37 -5.40 -28.38 30.86
C VAL A 37 -4.81 -27.02 30.51
N LEU A 38 -3.96 -26.47 31.38
CA LEU A 38 -3.24 -25.22 31.13
C LEU A 38 -2.30 -25.36 29.93
N LEU A 39 -1.52 -26.44 29.85
CA LEU A 39 -0.65 -26.74 28.71
C LEU A 39 -1.45 -26.88 27.41
N LEU A 40 -2.58 -27.60 27.42
CA LEU A 40 -3.45 -27.72 26.25
C LEU A 40 -4.03 -26.37 25.82
N SER A 41 -4.43 -25.53 26.77
CA SER A 41 -4.95 -24.18 26.48
C SER A 41 -3.91 -23.27 25.83
N ILE A 42 -2.65 -23.34 26.29
CA ILE A 42 -1.53 -22.58 25.72
C ILE A 42 -1.23 -23.08 24.31
N ILE A 43 -1.20 -24.39 24.09
CA ILE A 43 -0.96 -24.98 22.76
C ILE A 43 -2.05 -24.55 21.77
N ILE A 44 -3.32 -24.57 22.17
CA ILE A 44 -4.44 -24.12 21.32
C ILE A 44 -4.31 -22.63 20.98
N LEU A 45 -3.95 -21.78 21.95
CA LEU A 45 -3.74 -20.35 21.73
C LEU A 45 -2.59 -20.09 20.73
N LEU A 46 -1.49 -20.83 20.85
CA LEU A 46 -0.35 -20.74 19.93
C LEU A 46 -0.73 -21.18 18.51
N ILE A 47 -1.53 -22.25 18.38
CA ILE A 47 -2.04 -22.72 17.07
C ILE A 47 -2.95 -21.66 16.44
N ILE A 48 -3.85 -21.04 17.21
CA ILE A 48 -4.74 -19.97 16.72
C ILE A 48 -3.91 -18.77 16.24
N ILE A 49 -2.87 -18.37 16.96
CA ILE A 49 -1.97 -17.29 16.55
C ILE A 49 -1.24 -17.65 15.25
N VAL A 50 -0.72 -18.89 15.14
CA VAL A 50 -0.01 -19.37 13.95
C VAL A 50 -0.93 -19.56 12.74
N ILE A 51 -2.24 -19.71 12.91
CA ILE A 51 -3.22 -19.77 11.81
C ILE A 51 -3.75 -18.37 11.46
N ALA A 52 -3.99 -17.52 12.47
CA ALA A 52 -4.47 -16.15 12.28
C ALA A 52 -3.41 -15.24 11.65
N ILE A 53 -2.11 -15.46 11.90
CA ILE A 53 -1.02 -14.71 11.26
C ILE A 53 -0.99 -14.93 9.74
N PRO A 54 -0.96 -16.16 9.18
CA PRO A 54 -1.00 -16.37 7.74
C PRO A 54 -2.36 -16.04 7.13
N MET A 55 -3.49 -16.28 7.82
CA MET A 55 -4.82 -15.84 7.35
C MET A 55 -4.92 -14.31 7.31
N GLY A 56 -4.33 -13.62 8.29
CA GLY A 56 -4.19 -12.17 8.33
C GLY A 56 -3.23 -11.65 7.26
N LEU A 57 -2.15 -12.38 6.97
CA LEU A 57 -1.20 -12.07 5.89
C LEU A 57 -1.79 -12.32 4.49
N LEU A 58 -2.74 -13.24 4.36
CA LEU A 58 -3.47 -13.54 3.11
C LEU A 58 -4.68 -12.59 2.90
N VAL A 59 -5.37 -12.19 3.97
CA VAL A 59 -6.55 -11.29 3.91
C VAL A 59 -6.15 -9.81 3.94
N THR A 60 -5.08 -9.45 4.67
CA THR A 60 -4.33 -8.23 4.36
C THR A 60 -3.31 -8.59 3.31
N GLY A 61 -3.81 -8.84 2.11
CA GLY A 61 -3.02 -8.60 0.92
C GLY A 61 -2.53 -7.16 1.01
N ARG A 62 -1.35 -6.97 1.60
CA ARG A 62 -0.52 -5.84 1.26
C ARG A 62 -0.29 -6.04 -0.24
N LYS A 63 -1.14 -5.38 -1.02
CA LYS A 63 -0.66 -4.57 -2.13
C LYS A 63 0.38 -3.62 -1.54
N LEU A 64 1.52 -4.14 -1.08
CA LEU A 64 2.75 -3.41 -1.23
C LEU A 64 2.90 -3.43 -2.73
N HIS A 65 2.29 -2.42 -3.34
CA HIS A 65 2.52 -2.05 -4.70
C HIS A 65 4.04 -2.02 -4.78
N ARG A 66 4.60 -3.11 -5.29
CA ARG A 66 5.94 -3.17 -5.80
C ARG A 66 5.86 -2.12 -6.89
N ILE A 67 6.19 -0.87 -6.53
CA ILE A 67 6.44 0.18 -7.51
C ILE A 67 7.62 -0.40 -8.26
N SER A 68 7.30 -1.17 -9.30
CA SER A 68 8.20 -1.41 -10.40
C SER A 68 8.69 -0.02 -10.75
N SER A 69 9.99 0.24 -10.52
CA SER A 69 10.62 1.54 -10.77
C SER A 69 10.73 1.84 -12.27
N GLU A 70 9.91 1.20 -13.09
CA GLU A 70 9.72 1.40 -14.52
C GLU A 70 8.21 1.21 -14.75
N CYS A 71 7.55 2.24 -15.28
CA CYS A 71 6.09 2.48 -15.40
C CYS A 71 5.40 3.31 -14.30
N LEU A 72 6.12 4.19 -13.60
CA LEU A 72 5.51 5.51 -13.38
C LEU A 72 5.73 6.26 -14.70
N GLU A 73 4.73 6.30 -15.59
CA GLU A 73 4.75 7.37 -16.58
C GLU A 73 4.91 8.66 -15.76
N ALA A 74 6.00 9.39 -15.98
CA ALA A 74 6.23 10.64 -15.29
C ALA A 74 4.97 11.47 -15.48
N ALA A 75 4.22 11.70 -14.40
CA ALA A 75 3.05 12.54 -14.45
C ALA A 75 3.52 13.92 -14.91
N CYS A 76 2.75 14.54 -15.81
CA CYS A 76 3.05 15.90 -16.22
C CYS A 76 3.04 16.82 -14.99
N PRO A 77 3.87 17.89 -14.98
CA PRO A 77 3.84 18.86 -13.90
C PRO A 77 2.44 19.43 -13.67
N GLU A 78 2.21 20.00 -12.49
CA GLU A 78 0.92 20.61 -12.17
C GLU A 78 0.55 21.68 -13.22
N SER A 79 -0.72 21.68 -13.65
CA SER A 79 -1.25 22.56 -14.72
C SER A 79 -0.77 22.25 -16.14
N TRP A 80 -0.06 21.13 -16.37
CA TRP A 80 0.29 20.65 -17.71
C TRP A 80 -0.64 19.52 -18.14
N ILE A 81 -0.89 19.42 -19.45
CA ILE A 81 -1.76 18.41 -20.04
C ILE A 81 -0.91 17.37 -20.77
N GLY A 82 -1.05 16.10 -20.38
CA GLY A 82 -0.36 14.98 -21.03
C GLY A 82 -1.07 14.54 -22.30
N PHE A 83 -0.32 14.41 -23.40
CA PHE A 83 -0.80 13.83 -24.65
C PHE A 83 0.35 13.12 -25.38
N GLN A 84 0.14 11.86 -25.79
CA GLN A 84 1.12 11.05 -26.53
C GLN A 84 2.55 11.07 -25.93
N ARG A 85 2.66 10.88 -24.60
CA ARG A 85 3.94 10.88 -23.86
C ARG A 85 4.70 12.22 -23.85
N LYS A 86 4.03 13.32 -24.24
CA LYS A 86 4.50 14.69 -24.07
C LYS A 86 3.61 15.43 -23.07
N CYS A 87 4.16 16.46 -22.45
CA CYS A 87 3.44 17.37 -21.56
C CYS A 87 3.34 18.74 -22.23
N PHE A 88 2.14 19.30 -22.29
CA PHE A 88 1.85 20.58 -22.92
C PHE A 88 1.34 21.59 -21.90
N TYR A 89 1.90 22.80 -21.96
CA TYR A 89 1.45 23.93 -21.16
C TYR A 89 0.81 24.98 -22.07
N PHE A 90 -0.38 25.45 -21.69
CA PHE A 90 -1.08 26.52 -22.38
C PHE A 90 -1.01 27.77 -21.51
N SER A 91 -0.18 28.73 -21.93
CA SER A 91 0.01 29.99 -21.22
C SER A 91 -1.27 30.85 -21.25
N ASP A 92 -1.64 31.39 -20.09
CA ASP A 92 -2.66 32.43 -19.96
C ASP A 92 -2.10 33.84 -20.26
N ASP A 93 -0.76 33.98 -20.26
CA ASP A 93 -0.07 35.24 -20.51
C ASP A 93 0.12 35.54 -22.00
N PHE A 94 -0.18 36.78 -22.39
CA PHE A 94 0.09 37.32 -23.72
C PHE A 94 1.49 37.96 -23.78
N LYS A 95 2.52 37.16 -24.08
CA LYS A 95 3.89 37.62 -24.28
C LYS A 95 4.32 37.48 -25.74
N ASN A 96 5.43 38.14 -26.11
CA ASN A 96 6.03 37.93 -27.42
C ASN A 96 6.74 36.57 -27.48
N TRP A 97 7.03 36.11 -28.69
CA TRP A 97 7.64 34.81 -28.94
C TRP A 97 8.93 34.57 -28.12
N THR A 98 9.81 35.57 -28.03
CA THR A 98 11.08 35.46 -27.30
C THR A 98 10.87 35.25 -25.79
N PHE A 99 9.91 35.96 -25.19
CA PHE A 99 9.57 35.76 -23.78
C PHE A 99 8.89 34.41 -23.55
N SER A 100 8.05 33.96 -24.48
CA SER A 100 7.41 32.65 -24.40
C SER A 100 8.42 31.50 -24.47
N GLN A 101 9.43 31.58 -25.35
CA GLN A 101 10.51 30.58 -25.38
C GLN A 101 11.29 30.56 -24.06
N ARG A 102 11.67 31.73 -23.52
CA ARG A 102 12.39 31.81 -22.23
C ARG A 102 11.59 31.24 -21.06
N PHE A 103 10.27 31.35 -21.10
CA PHE A 103 9.39 30.73 -20.11
C PHE A 103 9.41 29.20 -20.21
N CYS A 104 9.38 28.67 -21.43
CA CYS A 104 9.54 27.24 -21.65
C CYS A 104 10.92 26.77 -21.16
N ASP A 105 12.00 27.48 -21.51
CA ASP A 105 13.36 27.17 -21.07
C ASP A 105 13.47 27.11 -19.53
N SER A 106 12.79 28.02 -18.82
CA SER A 106 12.80 28.03 -17.35
C SER A 106 12.05 26.86 -16.70
N HIS A 107 11.33 26.06 -17.50
CA HIS A 107 10.61 24.85 -17.08
C HIS A 107 11.17 23.59 -17.77
N ASP A 108 12.42 23.64 -18.25
CA ASP A 108 13.07 22.54 -18.98
C ASP A 108 12.24 22.04 -20.18
N ALA A 109 11.58 22.98 -20.87
CA ALA A 109 10.71 22.72 -22.00
C ALA A 109 11.01 23.67 -23.17
N ASP A 110 10.37 23.44 -24.31
CA ASP A 110 10.46 24.27 -25.50
C ASP A 110 9.08 24.74 -25.96
N LEU A 111 9.02 25.85 -26.71
CA LEU A 111 7.81 26.16 -27.46
C LEU A 111 7.46 24.98 -28.39
N VAL A 112 6.18 24.63 -28.42
CA VAL A 112 5.74 23.38 -29.05
C VAL A 112 6.12 23.31 -30.52
N GLN A 113 6.88 22.29 -30.87
CA GLN A 113 7.07 21.87 -32.25
C GLN A 113 6.08 20.76 -32.52
N VAL A 114 5.04 21.08 -33.29
CA VAL A 114 4.10 20.08 -33.77
C VAL A 114 4.90 19.06 -34.57
N GLU A 115 4.68 17.75 -34.36
CA GLU A 115 5.27 16.66 -35.14
C GLU A 115 4.23 15.82 -35.90
N THR A 116 2.98 15.81 -35.43
CA THR A 116 1.90 14.98 -36.01
C THR A 116 0.59 15.75 -36.18
N ILE A 117 -0.30 15.29 -37.07
CA ILE A 117 -1.67 15.84 -37.20
C ILE A 117 -2.46 15.65 -35.91
N GLN A 118 -2.24 14.54 -35.21
CA GLN A 118 -2.92 14.24 -33.94
C GLN A 118 -2.54 15.26 -32.87
N GLU A 119 -1.25 15.61 -32.80
CA GLU A 119 -0.75 16.67 -31.93
C GLU A 119 -1.31 18.04 -32.32
N LEU A 120 -1.36 18.37 -33.61
CA LEU A 120 -2.00 19.61 -34.08
C LEU A 120 -3.47 19.69 -33.67
N ASN A 121 -4.23 18.61 -33.88
CA ASN A 121 -5.64 18.55 -33.51
C ASN A 121 -5.85 18.67 -32.00
N PHE A 122 -4.97 18.07 -31.21
CA PHE A 122 -4.95 18.24 -29.76
C PHE A 122 -4.71 19.72 -29.40
N LEU A 123 -3.67 20.36 -29.91
CA LEU A 123 -3.36 21.77 -29.62
C LEU A 123 -4.52 22.69 -30.01
N LEU A 124 -5.10 22.51 -31.20
CA LEU A 124 -6.24 23.31 -31.67
C LEU A 124 -7.50 23.12 -30.81
N ARG A 125 -7.70 21.92 -30.25
CA ARG A 125 -8.83 21.63 -29.37
C ARG A 125 -8.68 22.28 -27.99
N TYR A 126 -7.46 22.37 -27.47
CA TYR A 126 -7.18 22.81 -26.10
C TYR A 126 -6.66 24.25 -25.97
N LYS A 127 -6.23 24.90 -27.06
CA LYS A 127 -5.76 26.30 -27.04
C LYS A 127 -6.80 27.32 -26.54
N GLY A 128 -8.08 26.95 -26.56
CA GLY A 128 -9.15 27.87 -26.22
C GLY A 128 -9.31 29.01 -27.25
N PRO A 129 -9.83 30.18 -26.83
CA PRO A 129 -10.18 31.25 -27.75
C PRO A 129 -8.97 32.02 -28.29
N TYR A 130 -7.83 31.96 -27.61
CA TYR A 130 -6.65 32.75 -27.94
C TYR A 130 -5.67 31.99 -28.83
N ASP A 131 -4.79 32.73 -29.49
CA ASP A 131 -3.70 32.15 -30.27
C ASP A 131 -2.43 32.05 -29.41
N HIS A 132 -1.67 30.98 -29.64
CA HIS A 132 -0.47 30.65 -28.87
C HIS A 132 0.74 30.57 -29.77
N TRP A 133 1.90 30.97 -29.25
CA TRP A 133 3.17 30.80 -29.94
C TRP A 133 3.55 29.32 -30.03
N ILE A 134 4.17 28.96 -31.16
CA ILE A 134 4.74 27.63 -31.41
C ILE A 134 6.24 27.75 -31.71
N GLY A 135 6.94 26.62 -31.66
CA GLY A 135 8.41 26.51 -31.75
C GLY A 135 8.99 26.72 -33.14
N ILE A 136 8.45 27.68 -33.90
CA ILE A 136 8.89 28.04 -35.24
C ILE A 136 9.03 29.55 -35.31
N SER A 137 10.20 30.02 -35.74
CA SER A 137 10.49 31.46 -35.89
C SER A 137 11.29 31.74 -37.15
N ARG A 138 11.32 33.02 -37.54
CA ARG A 138 12.03 33.48 -38.73
C ARG A 138 12.43 34.93 -38.58
N GLU A 139 13.66 35.23 -38.97
CA GLU A 139 14.12 36.59 -39.22
C GLU A 139 13.77 37.07 -40.64
N LEU A 140 13.68 38.38 -40.84
CA LEU A 140 13.31 38.94 -42.13
C LEU A 140 14.28 38.46 -43.23
N GLY A 141 13.72 37.81 -44.27
CA GLY A 141 14.49 37.29 -45.40
C GLY A 141 15.18 35.94 -45.17
N GLN A 142 15.00 35.29 -44.02
CA GLN A 142 15.54 33.96 -43.72
C GLN A 142 14.49 32.86 -43.92
N PRO A 143 14.86 31.57 -44.03
CA PRO A 143 13.90 30.48 -43.93
C PRO A 143 13.32 30.40 -42.50
N TRP A 144 12.15 29.76 -42.39
CA TRP A 144 11.61 29.38 -41.08
C TRP A 144 12.52 28.35 -40.42
N LYS A 145 12.72 28.47 -39.11
CA LYS A 145 13.58 27.59 -38.33
C LYS A 145 12.85 27.09 -37.09
N LEU A 146 13.16 25.86 -36.73
CA LEU A 146 12.81 25.21 -35.48
C LEU A 146 13.66 25.79 -34.33
N ILE A 147 13.27 25.54 -33.07
CA ILE A 147 14.03 26.00 -31.89
C ILE A 147 15.50 25.53 -31.91
N ASN A 148 15.76 24.33 -32.44
CA ASN A 148 17.11 23.78 -32.59
C ASN A 148 17.92 24.36 -33.77
N GLY A 149 17.38 25.35 -34.49
CA GLY A 149 18.02 25.99 -35.63
C GLY A 149 17.84 25.28 -36.98
N THR A 150 17.21 24.10 -37.00
CA THR A 150 16.93 23.35 -38.25
C THR A 150 15.88 24.07 -39.07
N GLU A 151 16.05 24.13 -40.39
CA GLU A 151 15.06 24.73 -41.28
C GLU A 151 13.73 23.96 -41.27
N TRP A 152 12.63 24.70 -41.21
CA TRP A 152 11.28 24.17 -41.28
C TRP A 152 10.88 23.99 -42.75
N GLY A 153 10.63 22.75 -43.19
CA GLY A 153 10.30 22.49 -44.60
C GLY A 153 10.02 21.03 -44.99
N ASN A 154 10.40 20.05 -44.18
CA ASN A 154 10.13 18.63 -44.46
C ASN A 154 8.93 18.09 -43.65
N TRP A 155 7.80 18.79 -43.71
CA TRP A 155 6.57 18.32 -43.06
C TRP A 155 5.98 17.13 -43.82
N PRO A 156 5.60 16.01 -43.16
CA PRO A 156 5.11 14.80 -43.82
C PRO A 156 3.76 14.98 -44.52
N PHE A 157 3.04 16.06 -44.25
CA PHE A 157 1.78 16.39 -44.89
C PHE A 157 1.96 17.62 -45.76
N LYS A 158 2.39 17.40 -47.01
CA LYS A 158 2.19 18.38 -48.08
C LYS A 158 0.70 18.34 -48.43
N CYS A 159 0.03 19.48 -48.34
CA CYS A 159 -1.32 19.65 -48.89
C CYS A 159 -1.34 19.34 -50.38
#